data_AF-A0A520T6X0-F1
#
_entry.id   AF-A0A520T6X0-F1
#
_cell.length_a   1.000
_cell.length_b   1.000
_cell.length_c   1.000
_cell.angle_alpha   90.00
_cell.angle_beta   90.00
_cell.angle_gamma   90.00
#
_symmetry.space_group_name_H-M   'P 1'
#
loop_
_entity.id
_entity.type
_entity.pdbx_description
1 polymer ?
#
loop_
_entity_poly.entity_id
_entity_poly.type
_entity_poly.pdbx_seq_one_letter_code
_entity_poly.pdbx_strand_id
1 'polypeptide(L)'
;IKKKKNLEKKIEGINSTNQKITIMLLEKLKSDLKSKDVIKNDIKSKISKCDGEIFYLYNIASDMWYLAGDKSTDYNFYTKRLILTVILSKLYLKILALKDYSLEQLEIDIKCEIKNVGKFNKLKSKIISTFQNLKDRPFSKNSGRGY
;
A
#
# COMPACT_ATOMS: atom_id res chain seq x y z
N ILE A 1 -8.52 6.99 -19.48
CA ILE A 1 -8.47 8.47 -19.53
C ILE A 1 -9.58 9.14 -18.71
N LYS A 2 -10.87 8.82 -18.90
CA LYS A 2 -12.01 9.45 -18.18
C LYS A 2 -11.99 9.26 -16.65
N LYS A 3 -11.60 8.07 -16.15
CA LYS A 3 -11.45 7.80 -14.69
C LYS A 3 -10.29 8.57 -14.03
N LYS A 4 -9.12 8.66 -14.69
CA LYS A 4 -7.96 9.44 -14.18
C LYS A 4 -8.31 10.93 -14.05
N LYS A 5 -8.94 11.53 -15.07
CA LYS A 5 -9.41 12.93 -15.02
C LYS A 5 -10.43 13.22 -13.90
N ASN A 6 -11.27 12.25 -13.53
CA ASN A 6 -12.22 12.42 -12.43
C ASN A 6 -11.52 12.38 -11.06
N LEU A 7 -10.53 11.48 -10.91
CA LEU A 7 -9.70 11.44 -9.71
C LEU A 7 -8.89 12.72 -9.52
N GLU A 8 -8.31 13.26 -10.61
CA GLU A 8 -7.56 14.52 -10.61
C GLU A 8 -8.42 15.71 -10.15
N LYS A 9 -9.67 15.80 -10.62
CA LYS A 9 -10.63 16.82 -10.16
C LYS A 9 -10.99 16.69 -8.69
N LYS A 10 -11.08 15.46 -8.16
CA LYS A 10 -11.43 15.22 -6.74
C LYS A 10 -10.29 15.54 -5.77
N ILE A 11 -9.05 15.61 -6.25
CA ILE A 11 -7.87 15.99 -5.45
C ILE A 11 -7.47 17.46 -5.68
N GLU A 12 -8.17 18.16 -6.57
CA GLU A 12 -7.97 19.57 -6.89
C GLU A 12 -8.29 20.42 -5.64
N GLY A 13 -7.35 21.29 -5.24
CA GLY A 13 -7.47 22.11 -4.02
C GLY A 13 -6.99 21.46 -2.71
N ILE A 14 -6.60 20.19 -2.71
CA ILE A 14 -6.03 19.53 -1.52
C ILE A 14 -4.52 19.74 -1.51
N ASN A 15 -3.96 20.21 -0.39
CA ASN A 15 -2.52 20.46 -0.28
C ASN A 15 -1.74 19.26 0.29
N SER A 16 -2.37 18.45 1.14
CA SER A 16 -1.69 17.30 1.77
C SER A 16 -1.64 16.09 0.86
N THR A 17 -0.43 15.63 0.51
CA THR A 17 -0.19 14.40 -0.26
C THR A 17 -0.89 13.19 0.37
N ASN A 18 -0.86 13.07 1.70
CA ASN A 18 -1.48 11.96 2.40
C ASN A 18 -3.02 11.96 2.26
N GLN A 19 -3.64 13.15 2.30
CA GLN A 19 -5.08 13.27 2.08
C GLN A 19 -5.47 12.90 0.65
N LYS A 20 -4.67 13.32 -0.35
CA LYS A 20 -4.87 12.91 -1.76
C LYS A 20 -4.83 11.39 -1.91
N ILE A 21 -3.83 10.73 -1.29
CA ILE A 21 -3.73 9.27 -1.30
C ILE A 21 -4.97 8.62 -0.69
N THR A 22 -5.42 9.08 0.49
CA THR A 22 -6.60 8.50 1.14
C THR A 22 -7.86 8.63 0.26
N ILE A 23 -8.06 9.77 -0.38
CA ILE A 23 -9.21 10.00 -1.26
C ILE A 23 -9.12 9.12 -2.51
N MET A 24 -7.96 9.05 -3.16
CA MET A 24 -7.77 8.20 -4.33
C MET A 24 -7.94 6.71 -4.00
N LEU A 25 -7.44 6.27 -2.85
CA LEU A 25 -7.60 4.91 -2.35
C LEU A 25 -9.08 4.58 -2.15
N LEU A 26 -9.82 5.45 -1.45
CA LEU A 26 -11.24 5.27 -1.19
C LEU A 26 -12.05 5.21 -2.48
N GLU A 27 -11.84 6.16 -3.39
CA GLU A 27 -12.56 6.21 -4.67
C GLU A 27 -12.28 4.99 -5.55
N LYS A 28 -11.01 4.54 -5.60
CA LYS A 28 -10.65 3.34 -6.35
C LYS A 28 -11.34 2.10 -5.79
N LEU A 29 -11.23 1.87 -4.48
CA LEU A 29 -11.78 0.68 -3.84
C LEU A 29 -13.31 0.71 -3.81
N LYS A 30 -13.93 1.87 -3.68
CA LYS A 30 -15.40 2.04 -3.82
C LYS A 30 -15.87 1.69 -5.22
N SER A 31 -15.15 2.10 -6.25
CA SER A 31 -15.45 1.69 -7.63
C SER A 31 -15.29 0.18 -7.81
N ASP A 32 -14.24 -0.40 -7.24
CA ASP A 32 -13.93 -1.82 -7.40
C ASP A 32 -14.89 -2.72 -6.63
N LEU A 33 -15.33 -2.29 -5.44
CA LEU A 33 -16.35 -2.97 -4.65
C LEU A 33 -17.68 -3.04 -5.40
N LYS A 34 -18.09 -1.95 -6.07
CA LYS A 34 -19.30 -1.94 -6.91
C LYS A 34 -19.20 -2.89 -8.11
N SER A 35 -18.00 -3.11 -8.63
CA SER A 35 -17.74 -4.02 -9.75
C SER A 35 -16.99 -5.28 -9.31
N LYS A 36 -17.32 -5.82 -8.14
CA LYS A 36 -16.58 -6.90 -7.48
C LYS A 36 -16.39 -8.14 -8.36
N ASP A 37 -17.42 -8.57 -9.08
CA ASP A 37 -17.33 -9.77 -9.93
C ASP A 37 -16.39 -9.57 -11.11
N VAL A 38 -16.37 -8.37 -11.69
CA VAL A 38 -15.44 -8.01 -12.77
C VAL A 38 -14.00 -8.04 -12.24
N ILE A 39 -13.76 -7.44 -11.07
CA ILE A 39 -12.42 -7.41 -10.46
C ILE A 39 -11.95 -8.82 -10.06
N LYS A 40 -12.86 -9.65 -9.53
CA LYS A 40 -12.56 -11.03 -9.17
C LYS A 40 -12.14 -11.84 -10.39
N ASN A 41 -12.84 -11.69 -11.51
CA ASN A 41 -12.50 -12.37 -12.75
C ASN A 41 -11.21 -11.82 -13.38
N ASP A 42 -10.99 -10.51 -13.34
CA ASP A 42 -9.77 -9.86 -13.82
C ASP A 42 -8.53 -10.38 -13.07
N ILE A 43 -8.56 -10.35 -11.74
CA ILE A 43 -7.49 -10.88 -10.87
C ILE A 43 -7.30 -12.37 -11.11
N LYS A 44 -8.39 -13.17 -11.12
CA LYS A 44 -8.27 -14.62 -11.39
C LYS A 44 -7.59 -14.90 -12.74
N SER A 45 -7.97 -14.15 -13.78
CA SER A 45 -7.42 -14.31 -15.12
C SER A 45 -5.94 -13.96 -15.19
N LYS A 46 -5.51 -12.92 -14.49
CA LYS A 46 -4.13 -12.45 -14.46
C LYS A 46 -3.24 -13.37 -13.59
N ILE A 47 -3.72 -13.84 -12.44
CA ILE A 47 -3.06 -14.91 -11.65
C ILE A 47 -2.81 -16.14 -12.53
N SER A 48 -3.84 -16.60 -13.24
CA SER A 48 -3.75 -17.84 -14.03
C SER A 48 -2.73 -17.77 -15.18
N LYS A 49 -2.39 -16.56 -15.64
CA LYS A 49 -1.42 -16.34 -16.72
C LYS A 49 0.00 -16.11 -16.21
N CYS A 50 0.23 -16.01 -14.90
CA CYS A 50 1.51 -15.57 -14.31
C CYS A 50 2.02 -14.23 -14.90
N ASP A 51 1.11 -13.40 -15.43
CA ASP A 51 1.45 -12.13 -16.09
C ASP A 51 1.71 -11.04 -15.03
N GLY A 52 2.91 -11.01 -14.46
CA GLY A 52 3.47 -9.84 -13.77
C GLY A 52 2.70 -9.29 -12.56
N GLU A 53 1.76 -10.05 -12.00
CA GLU A 53 0.78 -9.56 -11.03
C GLU A 53 1.35 -8.97 -9.74
N ILE A 54 2.51 -9.44 -9.27
CA ILE A 54 3.19 -8.91 -8.09
C ILE A 54 3.39 -7.39 -8.24
N PHE A 55 3.53 -6.90 -9.47
CA PHE A 55 3.70 -5.48 -9.77
C PHE A 55 2.38 -4.74 -10.00
N TYR A 56 1.23 -5.38 -10.17
CA TYR A 56 -0.03 -4.67 -10.47
C TYR A 56 -0.45 -3.73 -9.33
N LEU A 57 -0.54 -4.26 -8.11
CA LEU A 57 -0.87 -3.46 -6.93
C LEU A 57 0.21 -2.42 -6.60
N TYR A 58 1.48 -2.79 -6.85
CA TYR A 58 2.60 -1.86 -6.71
C TYR A 58 2.51 -0.69 -7.70
N ASN A 59 2.13 -0.96 -8.95
CA ASN A 59 1.93 0.05 -9.98
C ASN A 59 0.76 0.96 -9.65
N ILE A 60 -0.36 0.42 -9.13
CA ILE A 60 -1.47 1.24 -8.62
C ILE A 60 -0.98 2.17 -7.49
N ALA A 61 -0.24 1.62 -6.53
CA ALA A 61 0.31 2.42 -5.44
C ALA A 61 1.27 3.50 -5.97
N SER A 62 2.12 3.16 -6.94
CA SER A 62 3.04 4.11 -7.57
C SER A 62 2.32 5.23 -8.31
N ASP A 63 1.28 4.90 -9.09
CA ASP A 63 0.42 5.86 -9.78
C ASP A 63 -0.27 6.82 -8.79
N MET A 64 -0.77 6.30 -7.66
CA MET A 64 -1.38 7.14 -6.62
C MET A 64 -0.36 8.12 -6.02
N TRP A 65 0.86 7.66 -5.69
CA TRP A 65 1.91 8.54 -5.18
C TRP A 65 2.37 9.58 -6.22
N TYR A 66 2.46 9.17 -7.48
CA TYR A 66 2.77 10.08 -8.58
C TYR A 66 1.70 11.17 -8.74
N LEU A 67 0.42 10.80 -8.80
CA LEU A 67 -0.71 11.74 -8.90
C LEU A 67 -0.82 12.65 -7.66
N ALA A 68 -0.44 12.17 -6.49
CA ALA A 68 -0.42 12.97 -5.28
C ALA A 68 0.72 14.01 -5.25
N GLY A 69 1.65 13.97 -6.21
CA GLY A 69 2.80 14.87 -6.31
C GLY A 69 3.99 14.47 -5.43
N ASP A 70 4.16 13.17 -5.15
CA ASP A 70 5.30 12.68 -4.36
C ASP A 70 6.63 12.97 -5.06
N LYS A 71 7.55 13.64 -4.35
CA LYS A 71 8.93 13.93 -4.79
C LYS A 71 9.96 13.12 -4.01
N SER A 72 9.54 12.07 -3.31
CA SER A 72 10.45 11.27 -2.47
C SER A 72 11.47 10.54 -3.33
N THR A 73 12.71 10.44 -2.86
CA THR A 73 13.77 9.66 -3.48
C THR A 73 14.17 8.47 -2.60
N ASP A 74 14.95 7.56 -3.18
CA ASP A 74 15.65 6.49 -2.46
C ASP A 74 14.72 5.62 -1.59
N TYR A 75 15.12 5.37 -0.35
CA TYR A 75 14.41 4.51 0.57
C TYR A 75 12.96 4.98 0.85
N ASN A 76 12.71 6.29 0.91
CA ASN A 76 11.37 6.82 1.15
C ASN A 76 10.45 6.56 -0.05
N PHE A 77 10.97 6.65 -1.28
CA PHE A 77 10.22 6.34 -2.50
C PHE A 77 9.67 4.91 -2.48
N TYR A 78 10.52 3.93 -2.18
CA TYR A 78 10.14 2.51 -2.14
C TYR A 78 9.25 2.18 -0.94
N THR A 79 9.60 2.68 0.25
CA THR A 79 8.85 2.36 1.48
C THR A 79 7.41 2.82 1.41
N LYS A 80 7.16 4.05 0.91
CA LYS A 80 5.81 4.61 0.76
C LYS A 80 4.93 3.77 -0.18
N ARG A 81 5.48 3.33 -1.31
CA ARG A 81 4.79 2.51 -2.31
C ARG A 81 4.50 1.11 -1.78
N LEU A 82 5.46 0.50 -1.10
CA LEU A 82 5.30 -0.82 -0.50
C LEU A 82 4.21 -0.81 0.59
N ILE A 83 4.21 0.18 1.47
CA ILE A 83 3.17 0.33 2.51
C ILE A 83 1.78 0.43 1.86
N LEU A 84 1.63 1.28 0.85
CA LEU A 84 0.33 1.43 0.16
C LEU A 84 -0.08 0.15 -0.59
N THR A 85 0.88 -0.57 -1.15
CA THR A 85 0.67 -1.88 -1.78
C THR A 85 0.12 -2.88 -0.77
N VAL A 86 0.70 -2.97 0.43
CA VAL A 86 0.23 -3.86 1.50
C VAL A 86 -1.21 -3.54 1.91
N ILE A 87 -1.55 -2.25 2.03
CA ILE A 87 -2.93 -1.82 2.34
C ILE A 87 -3.88 -2.24 1.23
N LEU A 88 -3.53 -1.97 -0.03
CA LEU A 88 -4.32 -2.40 -1.19
C LEU A 88 -4.54 -3.91 -1.18
N SER A 89 -3.48 -4.71 -0.97
CA SER A 89 -3.58 -6.17 -0.91
C SER A 89 -4.56 -6.64 0.16
N LYS A 90 -4.47 -6.11 1.39
CA LYS A 90 -5.40 -6.47 2.46
C LYS A 90 -6.85 -6.14 2.12
N LEU A 91 -7.10 -4.96 1.56
CA LEU A 91 -8.45 -4.51 1.23
C LEU A 91 -9.03 -5.28 0.04
N TYR A 92 -8.23 -5.55 -1.01
CA TYR A 92 -8.66 -6.41 -2.11
C TYR A 92 -8.96 -7.83 -1.63
N LEU A 93 -8.13 -8.42 -0.75
CA LEU A 93 -8.42 -9.72 -0.17
C LEU A 93 -9.78 -9.74 0.54
N LYS A 94 -10.10 -8.71 1.33
CA LYS A 94 -11.42 -8.59 1.97
C LYS A 94 -12.56 -8.47 0.95
N ILE A 95 -12.41 -7.59 -0.04
CA ILE A 95 -13.41 -7.40 -1.11
C ILE A 95 -13.70 -8.73 -1.84
N LEU A 96 -12.66 -9.51 -2.12
CA LEU A 96 -12.77 -10.75 -2.90
C LEU A 96 -13.24 -11.95 -2.08
N ALA A 97 -12.80 -12.05 -0.82
CA ALA A 97 -13.06 -13.21 0.04
C ALA A 97 -14.41 -13.12 0.77
N LEU A 98 -14.81 -11.93 1.23
CA LEU A 98 -16.03 -11.75 2.01
C LEU A 98 -17.22 -11.57 1.07
N LYS A 99 -18.31 -12.34 1.24
CA LYS A 99 -19.51 -12.21 0.40
C LYS A 99 -20.21 -10.86 0.61
N ASP A 100 -20.46 -10.51 1.87
CA ASP A 100 -21.27 -9.35 2.27
C ASP A 100 -20.43 -8.15 2.76
N TYR A 101 -19.38 -7.81 2.02
CA TYR A 101 -18.52 -6.68 2.37
C TYR A 101 -19.16 -5.36 1.95
N SER A 102 -19.59 -4.55 2.94
CA SER A 102 -20.30 -3.30 2.68
C SER A 102 -19.35 -2.13 2.44
N LEU A 103 -19.89 -1.05 1.85
CA LEU A 103 -19.14 0.20 1.67
C LEU A 103 -18.73 0.81 3.03
N GLU A 104 -19.57 0.71 4.04
CA GLU A 104 -19.28 1.21 5.39
C GLU A 104 -18.10 0.47 6.02
N GLN A 105 -18.06 -0.85 5.88
CA GLN A 105 -16.94 -1.68 6.35
C GLN A 105 -15.64 -1.30 5.64
N LEU A 106 -15.70 -1.08 4.31
CA LEU A 106 -14.55 -0.61 3.54
C LEU A 106 -14.03 0.75 4.03
N GLU A 107 -14.92 1.71 4.30
CA GLU A 107 -14.54 3.02 4.81
C GLU A 107 -13.90 2.95 6.20
N ILE A 108 -14.42 2.11 7.09
CA ILE A 108 -13.85 1.85 8.42
C ILE A 108 -12.46 1.23 8.28
N ASP A 109 -12.32 0.20 7.45
CA ASP A 109 -11.05 -0.50 7.24
C ASP A 109 -9.97 0.41 6.67
N ILE A 110 -10.32 1.27 5.70
CA ILE A 110 -9.41 2.28 5.16
C ILE A 110 -8.95 3.23 6.28
N LYS A 111 -9.87 3.76 7.09
CA LYS A 111 -9.53 4.65 8.21
C LYS A 111 -8.57 3.97 9.20
N CYS A 112 -8.82 2.70 9.51
CA CYS A 112 -7.97 1.89 10.39
C CYS A 112 -6.57 1.69 9.81
N GLU A 113 -6.46 1.31 8.53
CA GLU A 113 -5.16 1.11 7.88
C GLU A 113 -4.37 2.42 7.78
N ILE A 114 -5.00 3.54 7.41
CA ILE A 114 -4.33 4.86 7.39
C ILE A 114 -3.84 5.26 8.78
N LYS A 115 -4.64 5.04 9.83
CA LYS A 115 -4.23 5.27 11.23
C LYS A 115 -3.04 4.38 11.61
N ASN A 116 -3.01 3.13 11.15
CA ASN A 116 -1.93 2.20 11.41
C ASN A 116 -0.63 2.60 10.69
N VAL A 117 -0.69 3.15 9.47
CA VAL A 117 0.48 3.74 8.79
C VAL A 117 1.06 4.91 9.60
N GLY A 118 0.21 5.77 10.16
CA GLY A 118 0.65 6.84 11.07
C GLY A 118 1.45 6.31 12.26
N LYS A 119 1.05 5.16 12.81
CA LYS A 119 1.81 4.46 13.87
C LYS A 119 3.09 3.82 13.32
N PHE A 120 3.06 3.27 12.11
CA PHE A 120 4.23 2.66 11.45
C PHE A 120 5.36 3.66 11.24
N ASN A 121 5.06 4.95 11.03
CA ASN A 121 6.09 5.98 10.94
C ASN A 121 6.90 6.12 12.25
N LYS A 122 6.28 5.86 13.42
CA LYS A 122 6.96 5.77 14.73
C LYS A 122 7.71 4.45 14.92
N LEU A 123 7.27 3.38 14.25
CA LEU A 123 7.95 2.09 14.29
C LEU A 123 9.18 2.07 13.39
N LYS A 124 9.15 2.78 12.24
CA LYS A 124 10.27 2.93 11.31
C LYS A 124 11.52 3.49 12.01
N SER A 125 11.37 4.54 12.81
CA SER A 125 12.50 5.12 13.55
C SER A 125 13.08 4.13 14.55
N LYS A 126 12.23 3.37 15.24
CA LYS A 126 12.67 2.29 16.15
C LYS A 126 13.41 1.19 15.42
N ILE A 127 12.85 0.65 14.33
CA ILE A 127 13.47 -0.40 13.53
C ILE A 127 14.81 0.05 12.96
N ILE A 128 14.90 1.25 12.38
CA ILE A 128 16.17 1.80 11.86
C ILE A 128 17.20 1.88 13.00
N SER A 129 16.83 2.41 14.17
CA SER A 129 17.75 2.49 15.31
C SER A 129 18.20 1.12 15.82
N THR A 130 17.30 0.12 15.83
CA THR A 130 17.64 -1.25 16.21
C THR A 130 18.55 -1.92 15.18
N PHE A 131 18.33 -1.69 13.88
CA PHE A 131 19.19 -2.21 12.81
C PHE A 131 20.56 -1.53 12.77
N GLN A 132 20.65 -0.23 13.06
CA GLN A 132 21.92 0.47 13.27
C GLN A 132 22.68 -0.14 14.44
N ASN A 133 22.02 -0.27 15.60
CA ASN A 133 22.58 -0.92 16.78
C ASN A 133 22.98 -2.39 16.56
N LEU A 134 22.39 -3.08 15.57
CA LEU A 134 22.76 -4.44 15.18
C LEU A 134 23.95 -4.45 14.21
N LYS A 135 24.00 -3.50 13.26
CA LYS A 135 25.11 -3.34 12.32
C LYS A 135 26.40 -2.94 13.02
N ASP A 136 26.30 -2.21 14.13
CA ASP A 136 27.43 -1.77 14.94
C ASP A 136 27.92 -2.85 15.92
N ARG A 137 27.25 -4.02 16.00
CA ARG A 137 27.79 -5.16 16.75
C ARG A 137 28.85 -5.87 15.90
N PRO A 138 30.12 -5.95 16.34
CA PRO A 138 31.09 -6.79 15.67
C PRO A 138 30.59 -8.24 15.73
N PHE A 139 30.60 -8.93 14.58
CA PHE A 139 30.37 -10.37 14.53
C PHE A 139 31.45 -11.05 15.40
N SER A 140 31.08 -11.43 16.62
CA SER A 140 31.93 -12.27 17.46
C SER A 140 32.15 -13.59 16.72
N LYS A 141 33.34 -13.77 16.14
CA LYS A 141 33.83 -15.09 15.74
C LYS A 141 34.05 -15.87 17.04
N ASN A 142 33.10 -16.70 17.43
CA ASN A 142 33.36 -17.75 18.40
C ASN A 142 34.28 -18.80 17.75
N SER A 143 35.58 -18.55 17.79
CA SER A 143 36.61 -19.60 17.68
C SER A 143 36.74 -20.27 19.04
N GLY A 144 36.25 -21.50 19.17
CA GLY A 144 36.38 -22.26 20.40
C GLY A 144 35.70 -23.63 20.32
N ARG A 145 36.21 -24.52 19.45
CA ARG A 145 36.10 -25.95 19.73
C ARG A 145 37.30 -26.30 20.59
N GLY A 146 37.08 -26.36 21.90
CA GLY A 146 38.03 -26.96 22.83
C GLY A 146 38.22 -28.43 22.45
N TYR A 147 39.49 -28.83 22.38
CA TYR A 147 39.92 -30.21 22.21
C TYR A 147 39.55 -31.05 23.43
#